data_AF-A0A956C768-F1
#
_entry.id   AF-A0A956C768-F1
#
_cell.length_a   1.000
_cell.length_b   1.000
_cell.length_c   1.000
_cell.angle_alpha   90.00
_cell.angle_beta   90.00
_cell.angle_gamma   90.00
#
_symmetry.space_group_name_H-M   'P 1'
#
loop_
_entity.id
_entity.type
_entity.pdbx_description
1 polymer ?
#
loop_
_entity_poly.entity_id
_entity_poly.type
_entity_poly.pdbx_seq_one_letter_code
_entity_poly.pdbx_strand_id
1 'polypeptide(L)'
;PEPEHPVVVVDAFDGGFIDERSQDEGDVGEPPLIVEELEPFEVVCEEGSALAEAACGTEAPAESDGEAPAARDSEAPPAGADPFSVLVCALADVAIAHGAHEIAELLPRLLGEGSLDAPLSDAARATLEASGVLEGGAVAPSVVTIAGAWRAILRGESEDYGACGAAMLDEWASELLGRVLGERARANDLRRELRARGVAAFGLIEASA
;
A
#
# COMPACT_ATOMS: atom_id res chain seq x y z
N PRO A 1 -17.33 39.35 45.58
CA PRO A 1 -15.95 38.94 45.26
C PRO A 1 -15.96 38.30 43.87
N GLU A 2 -15.93 39.14 42.85
CA GLU A 2 -15.88 38.74 41.45
C GLU A 2 -14.41 38.51 41.06
N PRO A 3 -14.09 37.45 40.29
CA PRO A 3 -12.74 37.23 39.83
C PRO A 3 -12.41 38.16 38.66
N GLU A 4 -11.37 38.96 38.85
CA GLU A 4 -10.78 39.83 37.83
C GLU A 4 -10.14 39.00 36.71
N HIS A 5 -10.61 39.19 35.48
CA HIS A 5 -10.03 38.56 34.29
C HIS A 5 -8.75 39.31 33.87
N PRO A 6 -7.62 38.62 33.64
CA PRO A 6 -6.41 39.27 33.15
C PRO A 6 -6.58 39.68 31.67
N VAL A 7 -6.36 40.97 31.40
CA VAL A 7 -6.24 41.54 30.06
C VAL A 7 -4.94 41.05 29.45
N VAL A 8 -5.02 40.15 28.47
CA VAL A 8 -3.87 39.74 27.65
C VAL A 8 -3.71 40.77 26.54
N VAL A 9 -2.65 41.58 26.66
CA VAL A 9 -2.20 42.51 25.62
C VAL A 9 -1.64 41.66 24.48
N VAL A 10 -2.31 41.72 23.32
CA VAL A 10 -1.81 41.12 22.08
C VAL A 10 -0.92 42.16 21.43
N ASP A 11 0.40 41.97 21.56
CA ASP A 11 1.38 42.76 20.82
C ASP A 11 1.21 42.51 19.32
N ALA A 12 1.01 43.60 18.59
CA ALA A 12 0.92 43.62 17.14
C ALA A 12 2.31 43.27 16.58
N PHE A 13 2.44 42.08 15.98
CA PHE A 13 3.65 41.74 15.24
C PHE A 13 3.61 42.47 13.89
N ASP A 14 4.44 43.50 13.82
CA ASP A 14 4.70 44.38 12.69
C ASP A 14 5.13 43.58 11.45
N GLY A 15 4.45 43.85 10.34
CA GLY A 15 4.65 43.20 9.06
C GLY A 15 6.03 43.52 8.50
N GLY A 16 6.94 42.54 8.62
CA GLY A 16 8.19 42.50 7.88
C GLY A 16 7.93 42.34 6.38
N PHE A 17 7.79 43.48 5.73
CA PHE A 17 7.86 43.74 4.29
C PHE A 17 9.09 43.03 3.68
N ILE A 18 8.85 41.93 2.97
CA ILE A 18 9.90 41.23 2.22
C ILE A 18 9.93 41.78 0.80
N ASP A 19 10.86 42.71 0.64
CA ASP A 19 11.58 43.16 -0.56
C ASP A 19 11.23 42.50 -1.90
N GLU A 20 10.69 43.33 -2.79
CA GLU A 20 10.57 43.16 -4.25
C GLU A 20 11.95 42.92 -4.90
N ARG A 21 12.51 41.72 -4.77
CA ARG A 21 13.66 41.32 -5.57
C ARG A 21 13.23 40.75 -6.92
N SER A 22 13.40 41.61 -7.92
CA SER A 22 13.87 41.27 -9.26
C SER A 22 13.17 40.10 -9.94
N GLN A 23 12.16 40.45 -10.73
CA GLN A 23 11.89 39.76 -11.99
C GLN A 23 13.15 39.88 -12.88
N ASP A 24 14.07 38.94 -12.73
CA ASP A 24 15.00 38.57 -13.80
C ASP A 24 14.25 37.58 -14.67
N GLU A 25 13.60 38.10 -15.72
CA GLU A 25 13.09 37.31 -16.83
C GLU A 25 14.29 36.75 -17.60
N GLY A 26 14.93 35.74 -17.00
CA GLY A 26 15.76 34.80 -17.72
C GLY A 26 14.86 34.00 -18.63
N ASP A 27 14.75 34.44 -19.87
CA ASP A 27 14.43 33.62 -21.04
C ASP A 27 15.41 32.45 -21.08
N VAL A 28 15.17 31.44 -20.23
CA VAL A 28 15.83 30.15 -20.33
C VAL A 28 15.14 29.46 -21.49
N GLY A 29 15.62 29.78 -22.69
CA GLY A 29 15.25 29.09 -23.91
C GLY A 29 15.19 27.60 -23.62
N GLU A 30 13.99 27.05 -23.78
CA GLU A 30 13.71 25.63 -23.62
C GLU A 30 14.79 24.87 -24.40
N PRO A 31 15.67 24.10 -23.74
CA PRO A 31 16.67 23.36 -24.48
C PRO A 31 15.91 22.43 -25.43
N PRO A 32 16.29 22.35 -26.72
CA PRO A 32 15.61 21.47 -27.65
C PRO A 32 15.61 20.07 -27.04
N LEU A 33 14.43 19.47 -26.94
CA LEU A 33 14.24 18.07 -26.59
C LEU A 33 15.01 17.24 -27.61
N ILE A 34 16.26 16.91 -27.28
CA ILE A 34 17.04 15.92 -28.01
C ILE A 34 16.40 14.59 -27.63
N VAL A 35 15.48 14.15 -28.48
CA VAL A 35 15.07 12.74 -28.52
C VAL A 35 16.28 12.00 -29.06
N GLU A 36 17.21 11.66 -28.16
CA GLU A 36 18.19 10.63 -28.47
C GLU A 36 17.37 9.37 -28.77
N GLU A 37 17.37 8.96 -30.04
CA GLU A 37 16.83 7.67 -30.45
C GLU A 37 17.55 6.62 -29.61
N LEU A 38 16.89 6.18 -28.55
CA LEU A 38 17.35 5.07 -27.71
C LEU A 38 17.55 3.90 -28.66
N GLU A 39 18.82 3.54 -28.89
CA GLU A 39 19.16 2.32 -29.62
C GLU A 39 18.39 1.17 -28.97
N PRO A 40 17.70 0.34 -29.76
CA PRO A 40 16.98 -0.80 -29.23
C PRO A 40 17.99 -1.66 -28.47
N PHE A 41 17.77 -1.84 -27.16
CA PHE A 41 18.57 -2.74 -26.35
C PHE A 41 18.53 -4.12 -26.99
N GLU A 42 19.63 -4.51 -27.64
CA GLU A 42 19.85 -5.88 -28.08
C GLU A 42 19.94 -6.72 -26.80
N VAL A 43 18.86 -7.44 -26.51
CA VAL A 43 18.84 -8.48 -25.49
C VAL A 43 19.81 -9.55 -25.97
N VAL A 44 21.05 -9.48 -25.48
CA VAL A 44 22.03 -10.55 -25.65
C VAL A 44 21.51 -11.72 -24.83
N CYS A 45 20.74 -12.58 -25.48
CA CYS A 45 20.49 -13.94 -25.00
C CYS A 45 21.82 -14.68 -25.10
N GLU A 46 22.56 -14.77 -23.99
CA GLU A 46 23.68 -15.70 -23.89
C GLU A 46 23.13 -17.14 -24.01
N GLU A 47 23.17 -17.66 -25.23
CA GLU A 47 23.00 -19.08 -25.56
C GLU A 47 24.14 -19.89 -24.92
N GLY A 48 23.93 -20.27 -23.66
CA GLY A 48 24.66 -21.34 -22.99
C GLY A 48 24.17 -22.71 -23.43
N SER A 49 24.60 -23.12 -24.63
CA SER A 49 24.44 -24.46 -25.18
C SER A 49 25.27 -25.49 -24.41
N ALA A 50 24.62 -26.54 -23.91
CA ALA A 50 25.26 -27.84 -23.71
C ALA A 50 24.24 -28.99 -23.81
N LEU A 51 24.33 -29.65 -24.95
CA LEU A 51 23.78 -30.95 -25.32
C LEU A 51 23.91 -32.01 -24.22
N ALA A 52 22.80 -32.69 -23.91
CA ALA A 52 22.80 -34.09 -23.48
C ALA A 52 21.57 -34.80 -24.05
N GLU A 53 21.72 -35.32 -25.28
CA GLU A 53 20.95 -36.46 -25.75
C GLU A 53 21.38 -37.71 -24.98
N ALA A 54 20.45 -38.41 -24.32
CA ALA A 54 20.45 -39.86 -24.29
C ALA A 54 19.11 -40.42 -23.76
N ALA A 55 18.58 -41.36 -24.54
CA ALA A 55 17.81 -42.52 -24.12
C ALA A 55 16.32 -42.37 -23.76
N CYS A 56 15.52 -42.72 -24.77
CA CYS A 56 14.35 -43.58 -24.66
C CYS A 56 14.40 -44.56 -23.46
N GLY A 57 13.49 -44.36 -22.51
CA GLY A 57 13.20 -45.28 -21.41
C GLY A 57 11.71 -45.21 -21.09
N THR A 58 10.91 -46.00 -21.80
CA THR A 58 9.58 -46.39 -21.35
C THR A 58 9.74 -47.28 -20.13
N GLU A 59 9.48 -46.75 -18.95
CA GLU A 59 9.11 -47.56 -17.79
C GLU A 59 8.10 -46.75 -16.97
N ALA A 60 6.86 -47.24 -16.98
CA ALA A 60 5.77 -46.72 -16.19
C ALA A 60 6.07 -46.95 -14.70
N PRO A 61 6.12 -45.90 -13.85
CA PRO A 61 5.98 -46.06 -12.43
C PRO A 61 4.50 -45.90 -12.09
N ALA A 62 3.97 -47.01 -11.57
CA ALA A 62 2.93 -47.12 -10.55
C ALA A 62 2.05 -45.88 -10.31
N GLU A 63 0.75 -46.12 -10.42
CA GLU A 63 -0.32 -45.43 -9.72
C GLU A 63 0.14 -45.12 -8.28
N SER A 64 0.70 -43.93 -8.10
CA SER A 64 0.95 -43.35 -6.78
C SER A 64 -0.41 -42.87 -6.32
N ASP A 65 -0.98 -43.60 -5.38
CA ASP A 65 -2.15 -43.20 -4.59
C ASP A 65 -2.15 -41.69 -4.41
N GLY A 66 -3.22 -41.07 -4.91
CA GLY A 66 -3.44 -39.64 -4.84
C GLY A 66 -3.51 -39.21 -3.38
N GLU A 67 -2.36 -38.83 -2.83
CA GLU A 67 -2.28 -37.94 -1.68
C GLU A 67 -2.79 -36.59 -2.18
N ALA A 68 -4.12 -36.44 -2.13
CA ALA A 68 -4.80 -35.19 -2.35
C ALA A 68 -4.06 -34.11 -1.57
N PRO A 69 -3.71 -32.97 -2.19
CA PRO A 69 -3.05 -31.89 -1.46
C PRO A 69 -3.89 -31.61 -0.23
N ALA A 70 -3.30 -31.86 0.94
CA ALA A 70 -3.95 -31.68 2.23
C ALA A 70 -4.67 -30.34 2.17
N ALA A 71 -6.00 -30.40 2.16
CA ALA A 71 -6.86 -29.25 2.22
C ALA A 71 -6.32 -28.46 3.41
N ARG A 72 -5.69 -27.32 3.13
CA ARG A 72 -5.42 -26.37 4.20
C ARG A 72 -6.80 -26.12 4.78
N ASP A 73 -6.97 -26.44 6.06
CA ASP A 73 -8.13 -26.07 6.85
C ASP A 73 -8.20 -24.54 6.83
N SER A 74 -8.70 -24.01 5.71
CA SER A 74 -9.14 -22.65 5.54
C SER A 74 -10.44 -22.61 6.32
N GLU A 75 -10.30 -22.48 7.64
CA GLU A 75 -11.40 -22.24 8.54
C GLU A 75 -12.22 -21.09 7.98
N ALA A 76 -13.45 -21.42 7.56
CA ALA A 76 -14.37 -20.45 6.99
C ALA A 76 -14.43 -19.26 7.97
N PRO A 77 -14.28 -18.01 7.48
CA PRO A 77 -14.30 -16.86 8.35
C PRO A 77 -15.59 -16.92 9.18
N PRO A 78 -15.52 -16.66 10.49
CA PRO A 78 -16.67 -16.76 11.37
C PRO A 78 -17.81 -15.94 10.76
N ALA A 79 -18.96 -16.58 10.54
CA ALA A 79 -20.10 -15.95 9.88
C ALA A 79 -20.41 -14.61 10.58
N GLY A 80 -20.27 -13.50 9.85
CA GLY A 80 -20.45 -12.15 10.39
C GLY A 80 -19.18 -11.34 10.63
N ALA A 81 -18.00 -11.80 10.19
CA ALA A 81 -16.80 -10.95 10.16
C ALA A 81 -17.04 -9.74 9.25
N ASP A 82 -16.73 -8.55 9.75
CA ASP A 82 -16.80 -7.30 8.99
C ASP A 82 -15.84 -7.36 7.79
N PRO A 83 -16.32 -7.13 6.55
CA PRO A 83 -15.49 -7.30 5.35
C PRO A 83 -14.28 -6.34 5.33
N PHE A 84 -14.42 -5.13 5.86
CA PHE A 84 -13.28 -4.22 5.98
C PHE A 84 -12.24 -4.77 6.97
N SER A 85 -12.69 -5.39 8.07
CA SER A 85 -11.81 -6.06 9.02
C SER A 85 -11.07 -7.24 8.39
N VAL A 86 -11.71 -8.02 7.51
CA VAL A 86 -11.05 -9.10 6.75
C VAL A 86 -9.93 -8.56 5.85
N LEU A 87 -10.17 -7.44 5.15
CA LEU A 87 -9.13 -6.77 4.36
C LEU A 87 -7.95 -6.35 5.25
N VAL A 88 -8.22 -5.70 6.39
CA VAL A 88 -7.19 -5.26 7.33
C VAL A 88 -6.36 -6.45 7.86
N CYS A 89 -7.01 -7.56 8.20
CA CYS A 89 -6.33 -8.79 8.59
C CYS A 89 -5.42 -9.30 7.47
N ALA A 90 -5.90 -9.33 6.23
CA ALA A 90 -5.10 -9.76 5.09
C ALA A 90 -3.86 -8.87 4.88
N LEU A 91 -3.99 -7.55 5.06
CA LEU A 91 -2.86 -6.61 5.00
C LEU A 91 -1.84 -6.89 6.12
N ALA A 92 -2.32 -7.12 7.35
CA ALA A 92 -1.48 -7.42 8.50
C ALA A 92 -0.73 -8.76 8.31
N ASP A 93 -1.39 -9.79 7.80
CA ASP A 93 -0.78 -11.08 7.51
C ASP A 93 0.33 -10.98 6.47
N VAL A 94 0.13 -10.15 5.43
CA VAL A 94 1.19 -9.87 4.45
C VAL A 94 2.33 -9.12 5.12
N ALA A 95 2.06 -8.06 5.89
CA ALA A 95 3.11 -7.33 6.61
C ALA A 95 3.94 -8.25 7.54
N ILE A 96 3.29 -9.17 8.26
CA ILE A 96 3.95 -10.20 9.08
C ILE A 96 4.81 -11.12 8.22
N ALA A 97 4.32 -11.57 7.06
CA ALA A 97 5.08 -12.42 6.16
C ALA A 97 6.36 -11.75 5.63
N HIS A 98 6.39 -10.42 5.56
CA HIS A 98 7.58 -9.62 5.22
C HIS A 98 8.35 -9.12 6.46
N GLY A 99 8.06 -9.64 7.65
CA GLY A 99 8.78 -9.34 8.90
C GLY A 99 8.45 -7.99 9.55
N ALA A 100 7.45 -7.28 9.06
CA ALA A 100 7.04 -5.96 9.55
C ALA A 100 5.95 -6.05 10.64
N HIS A 101 6.26 -6.74 11.73
CA HIS A 101 5.32 -6.98 12.84
C HIS A 101 4.77 -5.69 13.46
N GLU A 102 5.63 -4.68 13.67
CA GLU A 102 5.20 -3.39 14.22
C GLU A 102 4.16 -2.71 13.31
N ILE A 103 4.37 -2.74 11.99
CA ILE A 103 3.42 -2.18 11.01
C ILE A 103 2.11 -2.98 11.01
N ALA A 104 2.19 -4.31 11.11
CA ALA A 104 1.01 -5.17 11.13
C ALA A 104 0.09 -4.87 12.32
N GLU A 105 0.64 -4.58 13.51
CA GLU A 105 -0.12 -4.20 14.69
C GLU A 105 -0.81 -2.83 14.55
N LEU A 106 -0.26 -1.94 13.71
CA LEU A 106 -0.74 -0.58 13.54
C LEU A 106 -1.83 -0.47 12.46
N LEU A 107 -1.80 -1.34 11.45
CA LEU A 107 -2.73 -1.32 10.30
C LEU A 107 -4.20 -1.25 10.72
N PRO A 108 -4.70 -2.02 11.71
CA PRO A 108 -6.10 -1.92 12.14
C PRO A 108 -6.50 -0.54 12.67
N ARG A 109 -5.61 0.11 13.42
CA ARG A 109 -5.86 1.45 13.97
C ARG A 109 -5.75 2.53 12.91
N LEU A 110 -4.70 2.44 12.09
CA LEU A 110 -4.43 3.37 11.00
C LEU A 110 -5.60 3.41 10.01
N LEU A 111 -6.13 2.24 9.61
CA LEU A 111 -7.18 2.14 8.60
C LEU A 111 -8.59 2.17 9.18
N GLY A 112 -8.80 1.64 10.39
CA GLY A 112 -10.11 1.60 11.05
C GLY A 112 -10.48 2.91 11.74
N GLU A 113 -9.54 3.45 12.52
CA GLU A 113 -9.74 4.62 13.38
C GLU A 113 -9.15 5.90 12.78
N GLY A 114 -8.20 5.78 11.83
CA GLY A 114 -7.46 6.93 11.32
C GLY A 114 -6.50 7.52 12.35
N SER A 115 -6.15 6.76 13.39
CA SER A 115 -5.33 7.21 14.51
C SER A 115 -4.11 6.30 14.73
N LEU A 116 -3.06 6.88 15.29
CA LEU A 116 -1.85 6.21 15.74
C LEU A 116 -1.58 6.57 17.20
N ASP A 117 -2.49 6.19 18.08
CA ASP A 117 -2.34 6.39 19.53
C ASP A 117 -1.32 5.44 20.19
N ALA A 118 -0.63 4.61 19.40
CA ALA A 118 0.41 3.70 19.88
C ALA A 118 1.81 4.32 19.73
N PRO A 119 2.72 4.08 20.69
CA PRO A 119 4.10 4.50 20.56
C PRO A 119 4.74 3.78 19.36
N LEU A 120 5.08 4.56 18.33
CA LEU A 120 5.86 4.13 17.17
C LEU A 120 7.34 4.23 17.47
N SER A 121 8.11 3.23 17.02
CA SER A 121 9.55 3.37 16.88
C SER A 121 9.90 4.52 15.93
N ASP A 122 11.01 5.20 16.18
CA ASP A 122 11.45 6.31 15.33
C ASP A 122 11.71 5.85 13.88
N ALA A 123 12.14 4.59 13.70
CA ALA A 123 12.30 3.97 12.40
C ALA A 123 10.94 3.78 11.68
N ALA A 124 9.93 3.22 12.35
CA ALA A 124 8.60 3.07 11.77
C ALA A 124 7.98 4.43 11.43
N ARG A 125 8.11 5.42 12.33
CA ARG A 125 7.64 6.79 12.07
C ARG A 125 8.31 7.39 10.84
N ALA A 126 9.63 7.33 10.74
CA ALA A 126 10.37 7.87 9.60
C ALA A 126 9.99 7.18 8.28
N THR A 127 9.79 5.86 8.28
CA THR A 127 9.31 5.13 7.11
C THR A 127 7.91 5.60 6.70
N LEU A 128 6.98 5.71 7.65
CA LEU A 128 5.61 6.13 7.36
C LEU A 128 5.53 7.59 6.86
N GLU A 129 6.33 8.50 7.42
CA GLU A 129 6.46 9.88 6.94
C GLU A 129 7.07 9.94 5.52
N ALA A 130 8.20 9.26 5.28
CA ALA A 130 8.82 9.19 3.94
C ALA A 130 7.89 8.53 2.90
N SER A 131 7.00 7.65 3.37
CA SER A 131 6.04 6.98 2.53
C SER A 131 4.83 7.86 2.13
N GLY A 132 4.62 8.98 2.83
CA GLY A 132 3.46 9.86 2.70
C GLY A 132 2.20 9.33 3.40
N VAL A 133 2.34 8.32 4.25
CA VAL A 133 1.23 7.78 5.08
C VAL A 133 1.05 8.62 6.34
N LEU A 134 2.12 9.26 6.82
CA LEU A 134 2.05 10.28 7.87
C LEU A 134 2.38 11.68 7.35
N GLU A 135 1.64 12.64 7.87
CA GLU A 135 1.83 14.06 7.63
C GLU A 135 1.72 14.79 8.98
N GLY A 136 2.80 15.45 9.41
CA GLY A 136 2.82 16.17 10.69
C GLY A 136 2.57 15.28 11.93
N GLY A 137 2.92 13.99 11.86
CA GLY A 137 2.71 13.03 12.95
C GLY A 137 1.29 12.42 13.01
N ALA A 138 0.41 12.77 12.08
CA ALA A 138 -0.94 12.19 11.95
C ALA A 138 -1.07 11.39 10.65
N VAL A 139 -2.06 10.49 10.58
CA VAL A 139 -2.39 9.75 9.35
C VAL A 139 -2.81 10.74 8.27
N ALA A 140 -2.20 10.63 7.09
CA ALA A 140 -2.47 11.53 5.98
C ALA A 140 -3.99 11.52 5.63
N PRO A 141 -4.64 12.70 5.47
CA PRO A 141 -6.08 12.77 5.23
C PRO A 141 -6.54 11.97 4.00
N SER A 142 -5.69 11.86 2.98
CA SER A 142 -5.94 11.06 1.78
C SER A 142 -6.07 9.57 2.08
N VAL A 143 -5.23 9.03 2.97
CA VAL A 143 -5.26 7.62 3.38
C VAL A 143 -6.56 7.35 4.17
N VAL A 144 -6.90 8.22 5.12
CA VAL A 144 -8.13 8.09 5.92
C VAL A 144 -9.38 8.16 5.02
N THR A 145 -9.40 9.08 4.06
CA THR A 145 -10.52 9.26 3.13
C THR A 145 -10.72 8.04 2.25
N ILE A 146 -9.65 7.54 1.61
CA ILE A 146 -9.73 6.37 0.71
C ILE A 146 -10.06 5.10 1.49
N ALA A 147 -9.44 4.89 2.66
CA ALA A 147 -9.76 3.75 3.53
C ALA A 147 -11.23 3.79 3.99
N GLY A 148 -11.73 4.98 4.34
CA GLY A 148 -13.13 5.20 4.69
C GLY A 148 -14.10 4.90 3.55
N ALA A 149 -13.75 5.30 2.32
CA ALA A 149 -14.53 5.00 1.12
C ALA A 149 -14.58 3.49 0.85
N TRP A 150 -13.43 2.80 0.90
CA TRP A 150 -13.39 1.34 0.75
C TRP A 150 -14.18 0.62 1.83
N ARG A 151 -14.11 1.08 3.08
CA ARG A 151 -14.91 0.54 4.18
C ARG A 151 -16.41 0.65 3.90
N ALA A 152 -16.88 1.82 3.46
CA ALA A 152 -18.29 2.04 3.14
C ALA A 152 -18.75 1.14 1.99
N ILE A 153 -17.95 1.01 0.93
CA ILE A 153 -18.27 0.13 -0.21
C ILE A 153 -18.30 -1.34 0.20
N LEU A 154 -17.28 -1.81 0.93
CA LEU A 154 -17.20 -3.21 1.36
C LEU A 154 -18.34 -3.61 2.29
N ARG A 155 -18.86 -2.66 3.09
CA ARG A 155 -20.05 -2.87 3.94
C ARG A 155 -21.38 -2.70 3.22
N GLY A 156 -21.37 -2.28 1.95
CA GLY A 156 -22.59 -1.95 1.20
C GLY A 156 -23.28 -0.67 1.67
N GLU A 157 -22.57 0.21 2.38
CA GLU A 157 -23.07 1.51 2.85
C GLU A 157 -22.98 2.59 1.76
N SER A 158 -22.14 2.38 0.73
CA SER A 158 -21.95 3.29 -0.40
C SER A 158 -21.74 2.52 -1.70
N GLU A 159 -22.21 3.11 -2.81
CA GLU A 159 -21.94 2.65 -4.18
C GLU A 159 -21.05 3.66 -4.95
N ASP A 160 -20.57 4.71 -4.27
CA ASP A 160 -19.74 5.75 -4.87
C ASP A 160 -18.26 5.35 -4.88
N TYR A 161 -17.85 4.68 -5.97
CA TYR A 161 -16.46 4.34 -6.24
C TYR A 161 -15.58 5.56 -6.54
N GLY A 162 -16.16 6.74 -6.81
CA GLY A 162 -15.39 7.95 -7.08
C GLY A 162 -14.56 8.40 -5.87
N ALA A 163 -15.06 8.16 -4.66
CA ALA A 163 -14.37 8.47 -3.40
C ALA A 163 -13.13 7.56 -3.14
N CYS A 164 -13.04 6.40 -3.79
CA CYS A 164 -11.89 5.51 -3.70
C CYS A 164 -10.70 5.94 -4.57
N GLY A 165 -10.91 6.90 -5.47
CA GLY A 165 -9.93 7.32 -6.47
C GLY A 165 -9.94 6.43 -7.72
N ALA A 166 -8.85 6.47 -8.48
CA ALA A 166 -8.74 5.73 -9.75
C ALA A 166 -8.26 4.28 -9.59
N ALA A 167 -7.71 3.92 -8.43
CA ALA A 167 -7.16 2.59 -8.17
C ALA A 167 -8.24 1.61 -7.73
N MET A 168 -8.11 0.35 -8.15
CA MET A 168 -8.93 -0.75 -7.61
C MET A 168 -8.50 -1.10 -6.18
N LEU A 169 -9.32 -1.85 -5.44
CA LEU A 169 -9.05 -2.18 -4.03
C LEU A 169 -7.70 -2.85 -3.83
N ASP A 170 -7.42 -3.88 -4.64
CA ASP A 170 -6.18 -4.66 -4.57
C ASP A 170 -4.94 -3.84 -4.94
N GLU A 171 -5.09 -2.89 -5.86
CA GLU A 171 -4.05 -1.96 -6.29
C GLU A 171 -3.72 -0.97 -5.17
N TRP A 172 -4.73 -0.27 -4.66
CA TRP A 172 -4.56 0.65 -3.53
C TRP A 172 -3.97 -0.05 -2.30
N ALA A 173 -4.46 -1.25 -1.97
CA ALA A 173 -3.95 -2.07 -0.88
C ALA A 173 -2.47 -2.45 -1.06
N SER A 174 -2.09 -2.88 -2.27
CA SER A 174 -0.70 -3.24 -2.58
C SER A 174 0.24 -2.03 -2.58
N GLU A 175 -0.23 -0.88 -3.03
CA GLU A 175 0.53 0.38 -2.96
C GLU A 175 0.72 0.83 -1.52
N LEU A 176 -0.33 0.75 -0.70
CA LEU A 176 -0.25 1.08 0.72
C LEU A 176 0.77 0.16 1.41
N LEU A 177 0.72 -1.15 1.17
CA LEU A 177 1.72 -2.09 1.70
C LEU A 177 3.13 -1.76 1.23
N GLY A 178 3.33 -1.53 -0.07
CA GLY A 178 4.64 -1.14 -0.60
C GLY A 178 5.16 0.15 0.02
N ARG A 179 4.29 1.11 0.36
CA ARG A 179 4.64 2.35 1.06
C ARG A 179 5.06 2.08 2.50
N VAL A 180 4.26 1.36 3.29
CA VAL A 180 4.55 1.13 4.72
C VAL A 180 5.71 0.14 4.96
N LEU A 181 5.97 -0.76 4.01
CA LEU A 181 7.11 -1.68 4.05
C LEU A 181 8.41 -1.04 3.52
N GLY A 182 8.34 0.13 2.88
CA GLY A 182 9.48 0.73 2.19
C GLY A 182 9.86 0.01 0.88
N GLU A 183 8.99 -0.84 0.36
CA GLU A 183 9.21 -1.72 -0.80
C GLU A 183 8.27 -1.38 -1.98
N ARG A 184 8.16 -0.09 -2.35
CA ARG A 184 7.25 0.38 -3.42
C ARG A 184 7.44 -0.38 -4.75
N ALA A 185 8.66 -0.81 -5.06
CA ALA A 185 8.97 -1.59 -6.27
C ALA A 185 8.27 -2.96 -6.32
N ARG A 186 7.86 -3.51 -5.16
CA ARG A 186 7.23 -4.83 -5.02
C ARG A 186 5.70 -4.77 -5.04
N ALA A 187 5.09 -3.62 -5.37
CA ALA A 187 3.63 -3.46 -5.39
C ALA A 187 2.92 -4.57 -6.21
N ASN A 188 3.48 -4.96 -7.36
CA ASN A 188 2.91 -6.05 -8.17
C ASN A 188 2.95 -7.42 -7.49
N ASP A 189 4.01 -7.73 -6.76
CA ASP A 189 4.14 -9.00 -6.03
C ASP A 189 3.19 -9.02 -4.83
N LEU A 190 3.14 -7.91 -4.09
CA LEU A 190 2.19 -7.70 -2.99
C LEU A 190 0.74 -7.82 -3.47
N ARG A 191 0.42 -7.29 -4.65
CA ARG A 191 -0.91 -7.42 -5.26
C ARG A 191 -1.26 -8.87 -5.57
N ARG A 192 -0.32 -9.66 -6.11
CA ARG A 192 -0.52 -11.11 -6.34
C ARG A 192 -0.75 -11.84 -5.02
N GLU A 193 0.01 -11.47 -4.00
CA GLU A 193 -0.07 -12.05 -2.67
C GLU A 193 -1.41 -11.74 -1.97
N LEU A 194 -1.91 -10.52 -2.12
CA LEU A 194 -3.23 -10.09 -1.64
C LEU A 194 -4.37 -10.82 -2.35
N ARG A 195 -4.27 -11.00 -3.68
CA ARG A 195 -5.23 -11.80 -4.45
C ARG A 195 -5.25 -13.27 -4.03
N ALA A 196 -4.10 -13.85 -3.70
CA ALA A 196 -4.02 -15.20 -3.16
C ALA A 196 -4.73 -15.34 -1.80
N ARG A 197 -4.94 -14.23 -1.08
CA ARG A 197 -5.71 -14.14 0.17
C ARG A 197 -7.16 -13.67 -0.05
N GLY A 198 -7.63 -13.58 -1.29
CA GLY A 198 -9.01 -13.21 -1.62
C GLY A 198 -9.28 -11.71 -1.79
N VAL A 199 -8.26 -10.84 -1.69
CA VAL A 199 -8.41 -9.41 -1.98
C VAL A 199 -8.35 -9.20 -3.49
N ALA A 200 -9.50 -8.96 -4.11
CA ALA A 200 -9.62 -8.76 -5.54
C ALA A 200 -9.95 -7.31 -5.91
N ALA A 201 -9.89 -7.03 -7.21
CA ALA A 201 -10.17 -5.70 -7.75
C ALA A 201 -11.56 -5.18 -7.37
N PHE A 202 -12.57 -6.06 -7.32
CA PHE A 202 -13.98 -5.71 -7.05
C PHE A 202 -14.43 -5.93 -5.60
N GLY A 203 -13.50 -6.22 -4.68
CA GLY A 203 -13.81 -6.50 -3.28
C GLY A 203 -13.14 -7.76 -2.77
N LEU A 204 -13.61 -8.25 -1.62
CA LEU A 204 -13.22 -9.56 -1.10
C LEU A 204 -14.02 -10.62 -1.83
N ILE A 205 -13.34 -11.50 -2.57
CA ILE A 205 -13.97 -12.72 -3.02
C ILE A 205 -14.19 -13.51 -1.73
N GLU A 206 -15.45 -13.61 -1.27
CA GLU A 206 -15.81 -14.71 -0.37
C GLU A 206 -15.24 -15.95 -1.04
N ALA A 207 -14.21 -16.54 -0.42
CA ALA A 207 -13.68 -17.82 -0.83
C ALA A 207 -14.88 -18.78 -0.73
N SER A 208 -15.57 -18.95 -1.86
CA SER A 208 -16.82 -19.66 -1.94
C SER A 208 -16.48 -21.10 -1.61
N ALA A 209 -17.09 -21.58 -0.53
CA ALA A 209 -17.10 -22.97 -0.13
C ALA A 209 -17.68 -23.87 -1.23
#